data_AF-A0A2E2HD13-F1
#
_entry.id   AF-A0A2E2HD13-F1
#
_cell.length_a   1.000
_cell.length_b   1.000
_cell.length_c   1.000
_cell.angle_alpha   90.00
_cell.angle_beta   90.00
_cell.angle_gamma   90.00
#
_symmetry.space_group_name_H-M   'P 1'
#
loop_
_entity.id
_entity.type
_entity.pdbx_description
1 polymer ?
#
loop_
_entity_poly.entity_id
_entity_poly.type
_entity_poly.pdbx_seq_one_letter_code
_entity_poly.pdbx_strand_id
1 'polypeptide(L)' 'MIEITPVIDSNEIEHVALLAEKIWTEHFTPIIGKPQVEYMLDKFQSTSSITTQLSEGYEYYL' A
#
# COMPACT_ATOMS: atom_id res chain seq x y z
N MET A 1 18.35 10.86 12.26
CA MET A 1 18.29 9.38 12.18
C MET A 1 16.98 9.06 11.48
N ILE A 2 16.94 8.10 10.57
CA ILE A 2 15.68 7.67 9.96
C ILE A 2 15.05 6.68 10.93
N GLU A 3 13.78 6.90 11.29
CA GLU A 3 12.99 6.02 12.15
C GLU A 3 11.92 5.35 11.28
N ILE A 4 11.60 4.10 11.60
CA ILE A 4 10.54 3.32 10.95
C ILE A 4 9.49 3.05 12.01
N THR A 5 8.27 3.54 11.79
CA THR A 5 7.20 3.51 12.79
C THR A 5 6.01 2.67 12.31
N PRO A 6 5.37 1.90 13.21
CA PRO A 6 4.20 1.12 12.86
C PRO A 6 3.03 2.03 12.49
N VAL A 7 2.28 1.64 11.47
CA VAL A 7 1.07 2.31 11.02
C VAL A 7 -0.09 1.91 11.93
N ILE A 8 -0.68 2.89 12.61
CA ILE A 8 -1.71 2.68 13.63
C ILE A 8 -2.99 3.49 13.41
N ASP A 9 -2.96 4.52 12.55
CA ASP A 9 -4.12 5.36 12.28
C ASP A 9 -4.50 5.47 10.80
N SER A 10 -5.67 6.05 10.54
CA SER A 10 -6.25 6.17 9.21
C SER A 10 -5.46 7.08 8.26
N ASN A 11 -4.79 8.12 8.79
CA ASN A 11 -4.02 9.04 7.96
C ASN A 11 -2.73 8.35 7.49
N GLU A 12 -2.11 7.56 8.34
CA GLU A 12 -0.95 6.73 8.00
C GLU A 12 -1.32 5.65 6.98
N ILE A 13 -2.50 5.01 7.12
CA ILE A 13 -3.03 4.06 6.12
C ILE A 13 -3.21 4.73 4.76
N GLU A 14 -3.77 5.94 4.70
CA GLU A 14 -3.89 6.70 3.46
C GLU A 14 -2.51 7.02 2.87
N HIS A 15 -1.54 7.38 3.70
CA HIS A 15 -0.18 7.64 3.26
C HIS A 15 0.50 6.40 2.68
N VAL A 16 0.33 5.22 3.31
CA VAL A 16 0.80 3.95 2.76
C VAL A 16 0.17 3.66 1.40
N ALA A 17 -1.15 3.82 1.27
CA ALA A 17 -1.85 3.56 0.01
C ALA A 17 -1.33 4.45 -1.13
N LEU A 18 -1.11 5.75 -0.85
CA LEU A 18 -0.54 6.70 -1.81
C LEU A 18 0.89 6.34 -2.22
N LEU A 19 1.72 5.91 -1.27
CA LEU A 19 3.08 5.43 -1.57
C LEU A 19 3.03 4.16 -2.42
N ALA A 20 2.15 3.22 -2.08
CA ALA A 20 1.97 2.00 -2.84
C ALA A 20 1.53 2.30 -4.29
N GLU A 21 0.54 3.16 -4.50
CA GLU A 21 0.10 3.58 -5.84
C GLU A 21 1.27 4.11 -6.68
N LYS A 22 2.05 5.03 -6.12
CA LYS A 22 3.20 5.62 -6.81
C LYS A 22 4.27 4.58 -7.14
N ILE A 23 4.70 3.80 -6.15
CA ILE A 23 5.77 2.80 -6.29
C ILE A 23 5.36 1.71 -7.30
N TRP A 24 4.13 1.20 -7.19
CA TRP A 24 3.64 0.15 -8.09
C TRP A 24 3.49 0.65 -9.52
N THR A 25 2.89 1.83 -9.70
CA THR A 25 2.69 2.41 -11.04
C THR A 25 4.03 2.67 -11.73
N GLU A 26 5.03 3.17 -11.01
CA GLU A 26 6.35 3.46 -11.57
C GLU A 26 7.14 2.19 -11.91
N HIS A 27 7.22 1.24 -10.97
CA HIS A 27 8.17 0.12 -11.10
C HIS A 27 7.57 -1.14 -11.73
N PHE A 28 6.27 -1.39 -11.54
CA PHE A 28 5.67 -2.66 -11.94
C PHE A 28 4.88 -2.57 -13.24
N THR A 29 4.42 -1.37 -13.64
CA THR A 29 3.75 -1.20 -14.94
C THR A 29 4.59 -1.71 -16.12
N PRO A 30 5.92 -1.46 -16.20
CA PRO A 30 6.74 -2.01 -17.28
C PRO A 30 6.92 -3.54 -17.24
N ILE A 31 6.64 -4.18 -16.09
CA ILE A 31 6.88 -5.61 -15.86
C ILE A 31 5.60 -6.42 -16.13
N ILE A 32 4.48 -6.00 -15.54
CA ILE A 32 3.22 -6.75 -15.56
C ILE A 32 2.08 -6.03 -16.30
N GLY A 33 2.33 -4.81 -16.78
CA GLY A 33 1.34 -3.99 -17.48
C GLY A 33 0.36 -3.29 -16.54
N LYS A 34 -0.20 -2.18 -17.04
CA LYS A 34 -1.13 -1.32 -16.29
C LYS A 34 -2.35 -2.06 -15.71
N PRO A 35 -3.07 -2.93 -16.45
CA PRO A 35 -4.26 -3.59 -15.89
C PRO A 35 -3.95 -4.48 -14.69
N GLN A 36 -2.79 -5.14 -14.69
CA GLN A 36 -2.38 -5.98 -13.56
C GLN A 36 -1.96 -5.11 -12.37
N VAL A 37 -1.28 -3.98 -12.60
CA VAL A 37 -0.95 -3.02 -11.53
C VAL A 37 -2.22 -2.45 -10.89
N GLU A 38 -3.20 -2.02 -11.67
CA GLU A 38 -4.47 -1.51 -11.16
C GLU A 38 -5.21 -2.56 -10.31
N TYR A 39 -5.23 -3.81 -10.77
CA TYR A 39 -5.78 -4.92 -9.99
C TYR A 39 -5.05 -5.11 -8.64
N MET A 40 -3.72 -5.07 -8.64
CA MET A 40 -2.93 -5.26 -7.41
C MET A 40 -3.14 -4.12 -6.42
N LEU A 41 -3.22 -2.89 -6.92
CA LEU A 41 -3.48 -1.72 -6.10
C LEU A 41 -4.87 -1.77 -5.46
N ASP A 42 -5.91 -2.03 -6.25
CA ASP A 42 -7.28 -2.14 -5.74
C ASP A 42 -7.41 -3.29 -4.72
N LYS A 43 -6.86 -4.46 -5.07
CA LYS A 43 -7.04 -5.68 -4.28
C LYS A 43 -6.25 -5.68 -2.97
N PHE A 44 -5.02 -5.16 -2.97
CA PHE A 44 -4.08 -5.37 -1.86
C PHE A 44 -3.50 -4.10 -1.25
N GLN A 45 -3.60 -2.94 -1.90
CA GLN A 45 -2.93 -1.71 -1.45
C GLN A 45 -3.89 -0.51 -1.35
N SER A 46 -5.21 -0.74 -1.48
CA SER A 46 -6.22 0.25 -1.19
C SER A 46 -6.34 0.48 0.32
N THR A 47 -6.85 1.65 0.72
CA THR A 47 -7.04 1.99 2.14
C THR A 47 -7.90 0.97 2.88
N SER A 48 -8.96 0.46 2.22
CA SER A 48 -9.84 -0.58 2.75
C SER A 48 -9.13 -1.93 2.89
N SER A 49 -8.31 -2.32 1.91
CA SER A 49 -7.52 -3.55 1.98
C SER A 49 -6.50 -3.48 3.11
N ILE A 50 -5.74 -2.39 3.21
CA ILE A 50 -4.72 -2.19 4.27
C ILE A 50 -5.39 -2.20 5.65
N THR A 51 -6.53 -1.52 5.81
CA THR A 51 -7.30 -1.55 7.07
C THR A 51 -7.71 -2.98 7.46
N THR A 52 -8.18 -3.75 6.49
CA THR A 52 -8.58 -5.15 6.70
C THR A 52 -7.36 -6.01 7.07
N GLN A 53 -6.26 -5.86 6.34
CA GLN A 53 -5.02 -6.59 6.59
C GLN A 53 -4.45 -6.29 7.99
N LEU A 54 -4.46 -5.04 8.44
CA LEU A 54 -4.07 -4.69 9.82
C LEU A 54 -4.92 -5.42 10.86
N SER A 55 -6.25 -5.53 10.62
CA SER A 55 -7.15 -6.29 11.50
C SER A 55 -6.94 -7.82 11.44
N GLU A 56 -6.39 -8.32 10.34
CA GLU A 56 -6.01 -9.73 10.15
C GLU A 56 -4.59 -10.04 10.69
N GLY A 57 -3.90 -9.04 11.26
CA GLY A 57 -2.59 -9.21 11.90
C GLY A 57 -1.39 -8.94 10.98
N TYR A 58 -1.60 -8.30 9.82
CA TYR A 58 -0.50 -7.74 9.04
C TYR A 58 0.05 -6.51 9.73
N GLU A 59 1.32 -6.22 9.47
CA GLU A 59 1.99 -5.03 9.98
C GLU A 59 2.45 -4.16 8.82
N TYR A 60 2.16 -2.87 8.91
CA TYR A 60 2.63 -1.84 7.98
C TYR A 60 3.49 -0.85 8.73
N TYR A 61 4.48 -0.30 8.03
CA TYR A 61 5.44 0.65 8.59
C TYR A 61 5.71 1.79 7.61
N LEU A 62 5.99 2.98 8.15
CA LEU A 62 6.43 4.17 7.44
C LEU A 62 7.80 4.63 7.96
#